data_AF-A0A6S6SDB7-F1
#
_entry.id   AF-A0A6S6SDB7-F1
#
_cell.length_a   1.000
_cell.length_b   1.000
_cell.length_c   1.000
_cell.angle_alpha   90.00
_cell.angle_beta   90.00
_cell.angle_gamma   90.00
#
_symmetry.space_group_name_H-M   'P 1'
#
loop_
_entity.id
_entity.type
_entity.pdbx_description
1 polymer ?
#
loop_
_entity_poly.entity_id
_entity_poly.type
_entity_poly.pdbx_seq_one_letter_code
_entity_poly.pdbx_strand_id
1 'polypeptide(L)' 'ASVHIKLPNLANDMEKFKSIADKYYLQIRGTDGEHSQSKGGVFDISNYRRLGITEVEAVQDMIDGVIALIDAEKSLEAF' A
#
# COMPACT_ATOMS: atom_id res chain seq x y z
N ALA A 1 8.02 -7.98 -5.02
CA ALA A 1 6.85 -7.63 -5.85
C ALA A 1 6.38 -6.23 -5.49
N SER A 2 5.79 -5.50 -6.42
CA SER A 2 5.10 -4.24 -6.14
C SER A 2 3.91 -4.03 -7.09
N VAL A 3 2.99 -3.13 -6.72
CA VAL A 3 1.84 -2.72 -7.55
C VAL A 3 1.65 -1.21 -7.49
N HIS A 4 1.17 -0.62 -8.58
CA HIS A 4 0.61 0.73 -8.55
C HIS A 4 -0.87 0.65 -8.20
N ILE A 5 -1.27 1.37 -7.14
CA ILE A 5 -2.65 1.44 -6.67
C ILE A 5 -3.07 2.90 -6.52
N LYS A 6 -4.32 3.21 -6.89
CA LYS A 6 -4.92 4.54 -6.78
C LYS A 6 -5.77 4.61 -5.52
N LEU A 7 -5.36 5.44 -4.56
CA LEU A 7 -5.96 5.62 -3.23
C LEU A 7 -6.14 7.12 -2.88
N PRO A 8 -6.89 7.89 -3.70
CA PRO A 8 -7.00 9.34 -3.55
C PRO A 8 -7.72 9.78 -2.27
N ASN A 9 -8.64 8.97 -1.73
CA ASN A 9 -9.38 9.32 -0.52
C ASN A 9 -8.57 8.94 0.74
N LEU A 10 -8.04 7.72 0.78
CA LEU A 10 -7.22 7.23 1.90
C LEU A 10 -5.93 8.03 2.04
N ALA A 11 -5.37 8.56 0.95
CA ALA A 11 -4.21 9.44 0.98
C ALA A 11 -4.41 10.73 1.80
N ASN A 12 -5.66 11.15 2.06
CA ASN A 12 -5.93 12.30 2.91
C ASN A 12 -5.70 11.99 4.41
N ASP A 13 -5.66 10.72 4.78
CA ASP A 13 -5.34 10.23 6.12
C ASP A 13 -4.11 9.31 6.08
N MET A 14 -2.94 9.94 5.99
CA MET A 14 -1.65 9.23 5.89
C MET A 14 -1.31 8.42 7.15
N GLU A 15 -1.88 8.74 8.31
CA GLU A 15 -1.66 7.96 9.53
C GLU A 15 -2.40 6.63 9.43
N LYS A 16 -3.69 6.66 9.05
CA LYS A 16 -4.46 5.45 8.77
C LYS A 16 -3.82 4.64 7.65
N PHE A 17 -3.42 5.28 6.54
CA PHE A 17 -2.77 4.60 5.43
C PHE A 17 -1.50 3.86 5.87
N LYS A 18 -0.59 4.53 6.59
CA LYS A 18 0.62 3.91 7.13
C LYS A 18 0.32 2.76 8.08
N SER A 19 -0.64 2.93 9.00
CA SER A 19 -1.00 1.90 9.96
C SER A 19 -1.48 0.60 9.30
N ILE A 20 -2.24 0.71 8.20
CA ILE A 20 -2.68 -0.44 7.41
C ILE A 20 -1.48 -1.07 6.70
N ALA A 21 -0.65 -0.28 6.02
CA ALA A 21 0.53 -0.79 5.31
C ALA A 21 1.51 -1.51 6.26
N ASP A 22 1.80 -0.92 7.42
CA ASP A 22 2.72 -1.45 8.42
C ASP A 22 2.24 -2.81 8.97
N LYS A 23 0.92 -2.97 9.18
CA LYS A 23 0.31 -4.23 9.64
C LYS A 23 0.61 -5.40 8.70
N TYR A 24 0.75 -5.14 7.40
CA TYR A 24 1.01 -6.15 6.38
C TYR A 24 2.43 -6.07 5.81
N TYR A 25 3.35 -5.43 6.53
CA TYR A 25 4.75 -5.31 6.15
C TYR A 25 4.99 -4.66 4.77
N LEU A 26 4.14 -3.68 4.43
CA LEU A 26 4.18 -2.96 3.17
C LEU A 26 4.86 -1.59 3.32
N GLN A 27 5.58 -1.20 2.27
CA GLN A 27 6.17 0.13 2.12
C GLN A 27 5.34 0.93 1.11
N ILE A 28 5.04 2.17 1.45
CA ILE A 28 4.37 3.15 0.59
C ILE A 28 5.42 4.02 -0.08
N ARG A 29 5.44 4.06 -1.41
CA ARG A 29 6.35 4.89 -2.21
C ARG A 29 5.56 5.75 -3.20
N GLY A 30 6.15 6.84 -3.66
CA GLY A 30 5.55 7.65 -4.72
C GLY A 30 5.52 6.90 -6.06
N THR A 31 4.83 7.48 -7.04
CA THR A 31 4.55 6.83 -8.32
C THR A 31 5.81 6.51 -9.14
N ASP A 32 6.89 7.26 -8.94
CA ASP A 32 8.18 7.08 -9.62
C ASP A 32 9.23 6.42 -8.68
N GLY A 33 8.81 5.85 -7.54
CA GLY A 33 9.67 5.15 -6.59
C GLY A 33 9.89 5.87 -5.25
N GLU A 34 10.88 5.38 -4.48
CA GLU A 34 11.08 5.64 -3.04
C GLU A 34 11.26 7.12 -2.65
N HIS A 35 11.69 7.97 -3.57
CA HIS A 35 11.94 9.40 -3.32
C HIS A 35 11.03 10.33 -4.14
N SER A 36 9.96 9.79 -4.73
CA SER A 36 9.00 10.57 -5.52
C SER A 36 7.74 10.88 -4.72
N GLN A 37 7.06 11.96 -5.11
CA GLN A 37 5.71 12.24 -4.61
C GLN A 37 4.68 11.38 -5.36
N SER A 38 3.57 11.06 -4.72
CA SER A 38 2.44 10.44 -5.44
C SER A 38 1.80 11.46 -6.39
N LYS A 39 1.51 11.02 -7.61
CA LYS A 39 0.79 11.83 -8.61
C LYS A 39 -0.64 11.31 -8.71
N GLY A 40 -1.64 12.17 -8.50
CA GLY A 40 -3.06 11.83 -8.65
C GLY A 40 -3.57 10.73 -7.71
N GLY A 41 -2.97 10.63 -6.51
CA GLY A 41 -3.32 9.60 -5.52
C GLY A 41 -2.83 8.19 -5.90
N VAL A 42 -1.85 8.07 -6.80
CA VAL A 42 -1.27 6.77 -7.18
C VAL A 42 0.02 6.51 -6.41
N PHE A 43 0.12 5.33 -5.81
CA PHE A 43 1.25 4.92 -4.96
C PHE A 43 1.83 3.59 -5.45
N ASP A 44 3.14 3.43 -5.32
CA ASP A 44 3.84 2.15 -5.47
C ASP A 44 3.89 1.46 -4.10
N ILE A 45 3.18 0.35 -3.97
CA ILE A 45 3.11 -0.46 -2.75
C ILE A 45 3.91 -1.73 -2.95
N SER A 46 4.80 -2.04 -1.99
CA SER A 46 5.68 -3.20 -2.06
C SER A 46 5.96 -3.81 -0.69
N ASN A 47 6.28 -5.10 -0.62
CA ASN A 47 6.71 -5.75 0.62
C ASN A 47 8.13 -5.31 0.99
N TYR A 48 8.36 -4.91 2.25
CA TYR A 48 9.71 -4.55 2.71
C TYR A 48 10.50 -5.71 3.33
N ARG A 49 9.85 -6.81 3.72
CA ARG A 49 10.52 -8.00 4.22
C ARG A 49 11.17 -8.76 3.07
N ARG A 50 12.45 -9.11 3.25
CA ARG A 50 13.26 -9.81 2.24
C ARG A 50 14.06 -10.97 2.79
N LEU A 51 14.14 -11.09 4.12
CA LEU A 51 14.90 -12.11 4.82
C LEU A 51 14.03 -12.72 5.92
N GLY A 52 14.15 -14.03 6.11
CA GLY A 52 13.38 -14.77 7.11
C GLY A 52 11.97 -15.16 6.69
N ILE A 53 11.64 -15.03 5.40
CA ILE A 53 10.38 -15.44 4.79
C ILE A 53 10.61 -16.02 3.40
N THR A 54 9.66 -16.81 2.92
CA THR A 54 9.58 -17.32 1.55
C THR A 54 8.99 -16.28 0.61
N GLU A 55 9.19 -16.46 -0.70
CA GLU A 55 8.56 -15.63 -1.72
C GLU A 55 7.04 -15.73 -1.70
N VAL A 56 6.50 -16.91 -1.33
CA VAL A 56 5.06 -17.12 -1.18
C VAL A 56 4.49 -16.25 -0.06
N GLU A 57 5.15 -16.23 1.11
CA GLU A 57 4.76 -15.36 2.23
C GLU A 57 4.86 -13.88 1.87
N ALA A 58 5.93 -13.46 1.18
CA ALA A 58 6.09 -12.08 0.74
C ALA A 58 4.98 -11.63 -0.22
N VAL A 59 4.51 -12.53 -1.09
CA VAL A 59 3.37 -12.26 -1.99
C VAL A 59 2.04 -12.32 -1.25
N GLN A 60 1.88 -13.18 -0.25
CA GLN A 60 0.66 -13.23 0.56
C GLN A 60 0.47 -11.94 1.37
N ASP A 61 1.52 -11.44 2.02
CA ASP A 61 1.53 -10.12 2.69
C ASP A 61 1.06 -9.00 1.74
N MET A 62 1.56 -9.02 0.50
CA MET A 62 1.17 -8.06 -0.56
C MET A 62 -0.32 -8.17 -0.89
N ILE A 63 -0.83 -9.39 -1.09
CA ILE A 63 -2.24 -9.62 -1.42
C ILE A 63 -3.14 -9.10 -0.29
N ASP A 64 -2.86 -9.50 0.94
CA ASP A 64 -3.68 -9.15 2.10
C ASP A 64 -3.66 -7.65 2.38
N GLY A 65 -2.48 -7.04 2.31
CA GLY A 65 -2.36 -5.60 2.53
C GLY A 65 -2.95 -4.76 1.40
N VAL A 66 -2.81 -5.17 0.13
CA VAL A 66 -3.46 -4.46 -0.99
C VAL A 66 -4.97 -4.54 -0.90
N ILE A 67 -5.56 -5.69 -0.53
CA ILE A 67 -7.00 -5.83 -0.31
C ILE A 67 -7.46 -4.89 0.82
N ALA A 68 -6.75 -4.88 1.95
CA ALA A 68 -7.09 -4.00 3.08
C ALA A 68 -7.04 -2.50 2.71
N LEU A 69 -6.09 -2.10 1.87
CA LEU A 69 -5.99 -0.73 1.37
C LEU A 69 -7.16 -0.38 0.44
N ILE A 70 -7.56 -1.29 -0.45
CA ILE A 70 -8.71 -1.11 -1.35
C ILE A 70 -10.00 -0.98 -0.53
N ASP A 71 -10.20 -1.83 0.48
CA ASP A 71 -11.39 -1.79 1.32
C ASP A 71 -11.46 -0.48 2.14
N ALA A 72 -10.31 -0.03 2.65
CA ALA A 72 -10.21 1.26 3.35
C ALA A 72 -10.52 2.44 2.42
N GLU A 73 -10.01 2.45 1.18
CA GLU A 73 -10.34 3.47 0.18
C GLU A 73 -11.84 3.51 -0.13
N LYS A 74 -12.43 2.36 -0.43
CA LYS A 74 -13.87 2.24 -0.72
C LYS A 74 -14.75 2.68 0.45
N SER A 75 -14.31 2.43 1.70
CA SER A 75 -15.05 2.89 2.88
C SER A 75 -15.12 4.42 3.02
N LEU A 76 -14.26 5.14 2.30
CA LEU A 76 -14.20 6.60 2.27
C LEU A 76 -14.90 7.20 1.05
N GLU A 77 -15.37 6.38 0.11
CA GLU A 77 -16.17 6.84 -1.03
C GLU A 77 -17.53 7.33 -0.51
N ALA A 78 -17.85 8.60 -0.75
CA ALA A 78 -19.18 9.12 -0.51
C ALA A 78 -20.15 8.52 -1.55
N PHE A 79 -21.31 8.05 -1.08
CA PHE A 79 -22.41 7.58 -1.95
C PHE A 79 -22.99 8.68 -2.83
#